data_AF-A0A1I0X9L7-F1
#
_entry.id   AF-A0A1I0X9L7-F1
#
_cell.length_a   1.000
_cell.length_b   1.000
_cell.length_c   1.000
_cell.angle_alpha   90.00
_cell.angle_beta   90.00
_cell.angle_gamma   90.00
#
_symmetry.space_group_name_H-M   'P 1'
#
loop_
_entity.id
_entity.type
_entity.pdbx_description
1 polymer ?
#
loop_
_entity_poly.entity_id
_entity_poly.type
_entity_poly.pdbx_seq_one_letter_code
_entity_poly.pdbx_strand_id
1 'polypeptide(L)'
;MYIHPLNRWKDDAEIATFLQKNAFATLVSQLDEKPWATHLPFVLDQNKDGKAILSGHIAKANPQWKNLVDDQEVLVIFQGPHAYISSSWYNHENVPTWNYLAVHVYGKVNLIEGEELMDHLKKLVNIYEDGRPNRVSVETMSADYVSKQVKALVGFEILITDMHGSRKLSQNRDEANHQNIVKKLEESTFPFDKEIAKEMRIDRSDS
;
A
#
# COMPACT_ATOMS: atom_id res chain seq x y z
N MET A 1 12.36 -3.27 -6.48
CA MET A 1 12.28 -4.73 -6.22
C MET A 1 12.54 -5.49 -7.52
N TYR A 2 12.89 -6.78 -7.51
CA TYR A 2 12.94 -7.57 -8.76
C TYR A 2 11.52 -7.90 -9.24
N ILE A 3 11.22 -7.65 -10.51
CA ILE A 3 9.92 -7.92 -11.13
C ILE A 3 10.12 -8.81 -12.36
N HIS A 4 9.66 -10.06 -12.28
CA HIS A 4 9.62 -10.94 -13.44
C HIS A 4 8.65 -10.38 -14.50
N PRO A 5 8.94 -10.45 -15.83
CA PRO A 5 8.08 -9.85 -16.85
C PRO A 5 6.61 -10.27 -16.79
N LEU A 6 6.34 -11.54 -16.49
CA LEU A 6 4.97 -12.08 -16.32
C LEU A 6 4.20 -11.51 -15.12
N ASN A 7 4.90 -10.86 -14.18
CA ASN A 7 4.30 -10.35 -12.94
C ASN A 7 4.16 -8.82 -12.97
N ARG A 8 4.37 -8.17 -14.11
CA ARG A 8 4.21 -6.72 -14.22
C ARG A 8 2.74 -6.34 -14.12
N TRP A 9 2.49 -5.19 -13.53
CA TRP A 9 1.19 -4.53 -13.59
C TRP A 9 0.96 -4.03 -15.03
N LYS A 10 -0.29 -3.92 -15.45
CA LYS A 10 -0.62 -3.53 -16.84
C LYS A 10 -0.47 -2.04 -17.05
N ASP A 11 -0.92 -1.25 -16.09
CA ASP A 11 -0.86 0.21 -16.14
C ASP A 11 -0.81 0.84 -14.73
N ASP A 12 -0.54 2.15 -14.72
CA ASP A 12 -0.42 2.94 -13.50
C ASP A 12 -1.77 3.15 -12.79
N ALA A 13 -2.90 3.00 -13.49
CA ALA A 13 -4.23 3.17 -12.89
C ALA A 13 -4.59 1.96 -12.00
N GLU A 14 -4.23 0.74 -12.43
CA GLU A 14 -4.32 -0.46 -11.60
C GLU A 14 -3.42 -0.34 -10.36
N ILE A 15 -2.20 0.20 -10.51
CA ILE A 15 -1.30 0.46 -9.38
C ILE A 15 -1.94 1.47 -8.41
N ALA A 16 -2.45 2.60 -8.91
CA ALA A 16 -3.10 3.61 -8.06
C ALA A 16 -4.28 3.02 -7.26
N THR A 17 -5.12 2.22 -7.92
CA THR A 17 -6.23 1.50 -7.27
C THR A 17 -5.72 0.56 -6.18
N PHE A 18 -4.62 -0.16 -6.45
CA PHE A 18 -3.99 -1.03 -5.46
C PHE A 18 -3.43 -0.25 -4.26
N LEU A 19 -2.75 0.88 -4.48
CA LEU A 19 -2.24 1.74 -3.41
C LEU A 19 -3.37 2.22 -2.49
N GLN A 20 -4.49 2.67 -3.09
CA GLN A 20 -5.67 3.13 -2.34
C GLN A 20 -6.33 2.01 -1.53
N LYS A 21 -6.49 0.82 -2.11
CA LYS A 21 -7.07 -0.35 -1.42
C LYS A 21 -6.18 -0.86 -0.29
N ASN A 22 -4.86 -0.70 -0.41
CA ASN A 22 -3.87 -1.21 0.56
C ASN A 22 -3.14 -0.05 1.26
N ALA A 23 -3.87 1.03 1.56
CA ALA A 23 -3.34 2.30 2.04
C ALA A 23 -2.60 2.21 3.40
N PHE A 24 -2.82 1.17 4.20
CA PHE A 24 -2.03 0.88 5.39
C PHE A 24 -0.69 0.23 4.99
N ALA A 25 0.28 1.08 4.66
CA ALA A 25 1.55 0.68 4.07
C ALA A 25 2.70 0.80 5.08
N THR A 26 3.91 0.45 4.64
CA THR A 26 5.13 0.52 5.46
C THR A 26 6.08 1.58 4.93
N LEU A 27 6.30 2.65 5.68
CA LEU A 27 7.33 3.65 5.40
C LEU A 27 8.69 3.16 5.87
N VAL A 28 9.64 3.04 4.96
CA VAL A 28 11.03 2.70 5.21
C VAL A 28 11.90 3.93 4.94
N SER A 29 12.67 4.33 5.95
CA SER A 29 13.71 5.36 5.85
C SER A 29 14.95 4.92 6.62
N GLN A 30 15.95 5.78 6.76
CA GLN A 30 17.11 5.51 7.61
C GLN A 30 17.01 6.26 8.94
N LEU A 31 17.32 5.58 10.04
CA LEU A 31 17.55 6.16 11.36
C LEU A 31 18.89 5.64 11.87
N ASP A 32 19.83 6.54 12.17
CA ASP A 32 21.18 6.20 12.65
C ASP A 32 21.86 5.12 11.78
N GLU A 33 21.86 5.34 10.45
CA GLU A 33 22.40 4.43 9.43
C GLU A 33 21.75 3.03 9.37
N LYS A 34 20.62 2.83 10.05
CA LYS A 34 19.84 1.59 10.01
C LYS A 34 18.51 1.80 9.28
N PRO A 35 18.05 0.82 8.49
CA PRO A 35 16.68 0.83 8.00
C PRO A 35 15.70 0.89 9.17
N TRP A 36 14.78 1.83 9.09
CA TRP A 36 13.70 1.98 10.05
C TRP A 36 12.37 1.90 9.32
N ALA A 37 11.41 1.16 9.90
CA ALA A 37 10.10 0.95 9.31
C ALA A 37 8.99 1.37 10.26
N THR A 38 7.97 2.05 9.72
CA THR A 38 6.72 2.33 10.43
C THR A 38 5.54 1.93 9.55
N HIS A 39 4.56 1.27 10.14
CA HIS A 39 3.28 0.98 9.49
C HIS A 39 2.30 2.12 9.74
N LEU A 40 1.77 2.74 8.68
CA LEU A 40 0.83 3.85 8.79
C LEU A 40 -0.08 3.94 7.55
N PRO A 41 -1.26 4.57 7.67
CA PRO A 41 -2.09 4.85 6.52
C PRO A 41 -1.51 5.99 5.67
N PHE A 42 -1.60 5.83 4.35
CA PHE A 42 -1.22 6.83 3.36
C PHE A 42 -2.44 7.27 2.54
N VAL A 43 -2.40 8.50 2.04
CA VAL A 43 -3.36 9.02 1.06
C VAL A 43 -2.62 9.33 -0.23
N LEU A 44 -3.00 8.65 -1.31
CA LEU A 44 -2.54 8.95 -2.66
C LEU A 44 -3.32 10.14 -3.22
N ASP A 45 -2.60 11.16 -3.68
CA ASP A 45 -3.18 12.40 -4.22
C ASP A 45 -2.25 13.02 -5.28
N GLN A 46 -2.59 14.22 -5.74
CA GLN A 46 -1.75 15.08 -6.57
C GLN A 46 -1.45 16.39 -5.85
N ASN A 47 -0.22 16.88 -5.99
CA ASN A 47 0.14 18.21 -5.52
C ASN A 47 -0.40 19.32 -6.46
N LYS A 48 -0.14 20.58 -6.13
CA LYS A 48 -0.61 21.76 -6.90
C LYS A 48 -0.13 21.77 -8.36
N ASP A 49 0.96 21.07 -8.67
CA ASP A 49 1.52 20.94 -10.03
C ASP A 49 1.00 19.70 -10.77
N GLY A 50 0.06 18.95 -10.18
CA GLY A 50 -0.48 17.71 -10.75
C GLY A 50 0.43 16.48 -10.60
N LYS A 51 1.52 16.57 -9.83
CA LYS A 51 2.42 15.43 -9.59
C LYS A 51 1.86 14.53 -8.50
N ALA A 52 1.96 13.22 -8.69
CA ALA A 52 1.49 12.24 -7.73
C ALA A 52 2.30 12.28 -6.43
N ILE A 53 1.59 12.27 -5.29
CA ILE A 53 2.15 12.31 -3.95
C ILE A 53 1.49 11.26 -3.05
N LEU A 54 2.24 10.77 -2.07
CA LEU A 54 1.70 10.05 -0.92
C LEU A 54 1.79 10.94 0.32
N SER A 55 0.66 11.29 0.93
CA SER A 55 0.66 12.05 2.20
C SER A 55 0.43 11.11 3.38
N GLY A 56 1.13 11.41 4.49
CA GLY A 56 1.08 10.65 5.73
C GLY A 56 1.46 11.51 6.92
N HIS A 57 1.35 10.94 8.10
CA HIS A 57 1.87 11.55 9.32
C HIS A 57 2.34 10.48 10.31
N ILE A 58 3.30 10.84 11.15
CA ILE A 58 3.76 10.01 12.26
C ILE A 58 3.76 10.81 13.56
N ALA A 59 3.62 10.11 14.69
CA ALA A 59 3.70 10.75 15.99
C ALA A 59 5.13 11.22 16.28
N LYS A 60 5.28 12.38 16.94
CA LYS A 60 6.59 12.89 17.42
C LYS A 60 7.29 11.96 18.41
N ALA A 61 6.56 11.02 19.01
CA ALA A 61 7.13 9.98 19.85
C ALA A 61 7.89 8.90 19.04
N ASN A 62 7.57 8.72 17.76
CA ASN A 62 8.26 7.78 16.88
C ASN A 62 9.59 8.39 16.39
N PRO A 63 10.75 7.89 16.79
CA PRO A 63 12.02 8.54 16.49
C PRO A 63 12.34 8.62 14.99
N GLN A 64 11.65 7.86 14.12
CA GLN A 64 11.83 7.92 12.67
C GLN A 64 11.72 9.35 12.12
N TRP A 65 10.83 10.19 12.67
CA TRP A 65 10.61 11.55 12.14
C TRP A 65 11.87 12.42 12.23
N LYS A 66 12.78 12.14 13.16
CA LYS A 66 14.00 12.94 13.36
C LYS A 66 14.94 12.89 12.15
N ASN A 67 14.85 11.83 11.37
CA ASN A 67 15.65 11.63 10.17
C ASN A 67 14.82 11.76 8.89
N LEU A 68 13.51 12.02 8.99
CA LEU A 68 12.70 12.45 7.86
C LEU A 68 12.95 13.94 7.65
N VAL A 69 13.69 14.26 6.60
CA VAL A 69 14.03 15.63 6.20
C VAL A 69 13.65 15.82 4.74
N ASP A 70 13.44 17.07 4.35
CA ASP A 70 13.10 17.41 2.97
C ASP A 70 14.14 16.86 1.99
N ASP A 71 13.67 16.45 0.81
CA ASP A 71 14.42 15.83 -0.27
C ASP A 71 15.04 14.45 0.04
N GLN A 72 14.84 13.90 1.25
CA GLN A 72 15.27 12.55 1.57
C GLN A 72 14.50 11.52 0.74
N GLU A 73 15.21 10.62 0.09
CA GLU A 73 14.60 9.47 -0.59
C GLU A 73 14.16 8.40 0.43
N VAL A 74 12.91 7.96 0.29
CA VAL A 74 12.28 6.93 1.13
C VAL A 74 11.61 5.87 0.27
N LEU A 75 11.31 4.73 0.89
CA LEU A 75 10.55 3.63 0.29
C LEU A 75 9.25 3.43 1.05
N VAL A 76 8.12 3.37 0.35
CA VAL A 76 6.82 2.96 0.90
C VAL A 76 6.41 1.63 0.29
N ILE A 77 6.18 0.63 1.15
CA ILE A 77 5.81 -0.73 0.73
C ILE A 77 4.31 -0.94 0.97
N PHE A 78 3.57 -1.09 -0.12
CA PHE A 78 2.16 -1.48 -0.13
C PHE A 78 2.07 -2.97 -0.38
N GLN A 79 1.48 -3.70 0.55
CA GLN A 79 1.34 -5.14 0.48
C GLN A 79 -0.14 -5.52 0.37
N GLY A 80 -0.45 -6.37 -0.60
CA GLY A 80 -1.78 -6.90 -0.81
C GLY A 80 -1.92 -8.35 -0.35
N PRO A 81 -2.94 -9.06 -0.85
CA PRO A 81 -3.12 -10.46 -0.53
C PRO A 81 -1.93 -11.28 -1.02
N HIS A 82 -1.68 -12.39 -0.34
CA HIS A 82 -0.60 -13.33 -0.62
C HIS A 82 -0.99 -14.72 -0.12
N ALA A 83 -0.55 -15.76 -0.83
CA ALA A 83 -0.91 -17.13 -0.54
C ALA A 83 0.21 -18.10 -0.91
N TYR A 84 0.38 -19.13 -0.10
CA TYR A 84 1.25 -20.25 -0.42
C TYR A 84 0.58 -21.15 -1.45
N ILE A 85 1.31 -21.51 -2.50
CA ILE A 85 0.87 -22.42 -3.55
C ILE A 85 1.59 -23.76 -3.36
N SER A 86 0.84 -24.75 -2.90
CA SER A 86 1.37 -26.08 -2.62
C SER A 86 1.64 -26.84 -3.91
N SER A 87 2.81 -27.48 -4.00
CA SER A 87 3.13 -28.31 -5.16
C SER A 87 2.25 -29.56 -5.29
N SER A 88 1.59 -29.97 -4.20
CA SER A 88 0.59 -31.06 -4.22
C SER A 88 -0.66 -30.76 -5.05
N TRP A 89 -0.84 -29.50 -5.49
CA TRP A 89 -1.97 -29.09 -6.34
C TRP A 89 -1.67 -29.22 -7.82
N TYR A 90 -0.43 -29.53 -8.21
CA TYR A 90 -0.07 -29.74 -9.60
C TYR A 90 -0.31 -31.18 -10.04
N ASN A 91 -0.51 -31.37 -11.35
CA ASN A 91 -0.59 -32.70 -11.96
C ASN A 91 0.79 -33.32 -12.31
N HIS A 92 1.89 -32.66 -11.94
CA HIS A 92 3.27 -33.09 -12.17
C HIS A 92 4.19 -32.53 -11.07
N GLU A 93 5.44 -32.99 -11.01
CA GLU A 93 6.43 -32.47 -10.08
C GLU A 93 6.71 -30.99 -10.31
N ASN A 94 6.65 -30.20 -9.23
CA ASN A 94 6.94 -28.78 -9.27
C ASN A 94 7.45 -28.29 -7.91
N VAL A 95 8.06 -27.11 -7.91
CA VAL A 95 8.46 -26.44 -6.67
C VAL A 95 7.28 -25.67 -6.07
N PRO A 96 7.11 -25.68 -4.74
CA PRO A 96 6.13 -24.82 -4.09
C PRO A 96 6.55 -23.35 -4.21
N THR A 97 5.58 -22.44 -4.10
CA THR A 97 5.81 -21.01 -4.31
C THR A 97 4.83 -20.16 -3.51
N TRP A 98 5.00 -18.84 -3.53
CA TRP A 98 4.01 -17.86 -3.11
C TRP A 98 3.48 -17.07 -4.29
N ASN A 99 2.16 -16.85 -4.30
CA ASN A 99 1.50 -15.79 -5.05
C ASN A 99 1.34 -14.57 -4.13
N TYR A 100 1.49 -13.37 -4.67
CA TYR A 100 1.35 -12.12 -3.92
C TYR A 100 1.17 -10.91 -4.84
N LEU A 101 0.58 -9.86 -4.30
CA LEU A 101 0.57 -8.52 -4.89
C LEU A 101 1.32 -7.56 -3.97
N ALA A 102 2.24 -6.77 -4.54
CA ALA A 102 2.94 -5.72 -3.81
C ALA A 102 3.36 -4.58 -4.74
N VAL A 103 3.42 -3.37 -4.19
CA VAL A 103 3.98 -2.18 -4.86
C VAL A 103 4.94 -1.48 -3.91
N HIS A 104 6.14 -1.20 -4.40
CA HIS A 104 7.15 -0.39 -3.75
C HIS A 104 7.14 0.98 -4.40
N VAL A 105 6.88 2.03 -3.63
CA VAL A 105 6.90 3.42 -4.09
C VAL A 105 8.16 4.09 -3.54
N TYR A 106 9.00 4.62 -4.42
CA TYR A 106 10.10 5.48 -4.03
C TYR A 106 9.71 6.93 -4.23
N GLY A 107 10.22 7.80 -3.37
CA GLY A 107 9.95 9.22 -3.50
C GLY A 107 10.73 10.06 -2.51
N LYS A 108 10.61 11.38 -2.69
CA LYS A 108 11.28 12.37 -1.85
C LYS A 108 10.32 12.97 -0.84
N VAL A 109 10.74 12.99 0.43
CA VAL A 109 9.98 13.59 1.52
C VAL A 109 9.91 15.11 1.37
N ASN A 110 8.75 15.67 1.69
CA ASN A 110 8.52 17.08 1.96
C ASN A 110 7.71 17.17 3.26
N LEU A 111 8.26 17.77 4.31
CA LEU A 111 7.55 17.94 5.57
C LEU A 111 6.44 18.99 5.40
N ILE A 112 5.27 18.69 5.96
CA ILE A 112 4.10 19.58 5.89
C ILE A 112 3.63 19.97 7.28
N GLU A 113 3.16 21.21 7.40
CA GLU A 113 2.65 21.79 8.63
C GLU A 113 1.43 22.68 8.37
N GLY A 114 0.85 23.24 9.45
CA GLY A 114 -0.25 24.20 9.33
C GLY A 114 -1.45 23.67 8.54
N GLU A 115 -1.82 24.40 7.48
CA GLU A 115 -2.96 24.10 6.61
C GLU A 115 -2.78 22.79 5.83
N GLU A 116 -1.57 22.52 5.33
CA GLU A 116 -1.28 21.32 4.52
C GLU A 116 -1.44 20.03 5.36
N LEU A 117 -0.91 20.03 6.59
CA LEU A 117 -1.13 18.92 7.53
C LEU A 117 -2.62 18.79 7.90
N MET A 118 -3.33 19.90 8.09
CA MET A 118 -4.75 19.86 8.39
C MET A 118 -5.57 19.24 7.25
N ASP A 119 -5.24 19.58 6.00
CA ASP A 119 -5.90 19.05 4.82
C ASP A 119 -5.63 17.55 4.65
N HIS A 120 -4.40 17.09 4.90
CA HIS A 120 -4.09 15.66 4.97
C HIS A 120 -4.97 14.94 6.01
N LEU A 121 -5.05 15.47 7.23
CA LEU A 121 -5.84 14.86 8.30
C LEU A 121 -7.34 14.79 7.96
N LYS A 122 -7.89 15.86 7.38
CA LYS A 122 -9.29 15.88 6.92
C LYS A 122 -9.54 14.85 5.83
N LYS A 123 -8.68 14.78 4.81
CA LYS A 123 -8.78 13.78 3.74
C LYS A 123 -8.76 12.37 4.29
N LEU A 124 -7.81 12.09 5.18
CA LEU A 124 -7.67 10.78 5.81
C LEU A 124 -8.93 10.39 6.59
N VAL A 125 -9.43 11.28 7.47
CA VAL A 125 -10.66 11.03 8.23
C VAL A 125 -11.84 10.79 7.28
N ASN A 126 -12.00 11.63 6.25
CA ASN A 126 -13.08 11.48 5.28
C ASN A 126 -13.04 10.14 4.54
N ILE A 127 -11.86 9.67 4.13
CA ILE A 127 -11.69 8.37 3.45
C ILE A 127 -12.15 7.22 4.35
N TYR A 128 -11.72 7.20 5.62
CA TYR A 128 -11.99 6.06 6.51
C TYR A 128 -13.34 6.12 7.23
N GLU A 129 -13.95 7.29 7.31
CA GLU A 129 -15.31 7.49 7.83
C GLU A 129 -16.40 7.44 6.76
N ASP A 130 -16.04 7.38 5.48
CA ASP A 130 -17.01 7.25 4.40
C ASP A 130 -17.91 6.02 4.58
N GLY A 131 -19.21 6.19 4.32
CA GLY A 131 -20.22 5.15 4.49
C GLY A 131 -20.52 4.71 5.94
N ARG A 132 -19.86 5.28 6.97
CA ARG A 132 -20.12 4.89 8.37
C ARG A 132 -21.39 5.54 8.94
N PRO A 133 -22.15 4.82 9.79
CA PRO A 133 -23.17 5.45 10.61
C PRO A 133 -22.52 6.40 11.62
N ASN A 134 -23.04 7.63 11.74
CA ASN A 134 -22.49 8.70 12.60
C ASN A 134 -21.05 9.11 12.27
N ARG A 135 -20.73 9.27 10.97
CA ARG A 135 -19.41 9.73 10.50
C ARG A 135 -18.88 10.90 11.32
N VAL A 136 -17.64 10.79 11.78
CA VAL A 136 -16.94 11.92 12.39
C VAL A 136 -16.21 12.75 11.34
N SER A 137 -16.02 14.03 11.60
CA SER A 137 -15.16 14.88 10.80
C SER A 137 -14.28 15.74 11.69
N VAL A 138 -13.14 16.19 11.19
CA VAL A 138 -12.23 17.05 11.95
C VAL A 138 -12.95 18.35 12.35
N GLU A 139 -13.85 18.86 11.49
CA GLU A 139 -14.66 20.06 11.71
C GLU A 139 -15.68 19.92 12.84
N THR A 140 -16.08 18.68 13.19
CA THR A 140 -16.99 18.43 14.32
C THR A 140 -16.28 18.41 15.68
N MET A 141 -14.95 18.44 15.69
CA MET A 141 -14.13 18.41 16.91
C MET A 141 -13.84 19.83 17.42
N SER A 142 -13.58 19.97 18.72
CA SER A 142 -13.20 21.27 19.27
C SER A 142 -11.82 21.72 18.79
N ALA A 143 -11.68 23.00 18.45
CA ALA A 143 -10.43 23.56 17.92
C ALA A 143 -9.23 23.35 18.86
N ASP A 144 -9.45 23.50 20.17
CA ASP A 144 -8.43 23.26 21.20
C ASP A 144 -7.95 21.80 21.24
N TYR A 145 -8.87 20.85 21.04
CA TYR A 145 -8.53 19.44 20.99
C TYR A 145 -7.70 19.13 19.74
N VAL A 146 -8.18 19.56 18.56
CA VAL A 146 -7.49 19.37 17.29
C VAL A 146 -6.08 19.98 17.33
N SER A 147 -5.95 21.22 17.81
CA SER A 147 -4.65 21.90 17.93
C SER A 147 -3.66 21.11 18.81
N LYS A 148 -4.12 20.54 19.93
CA LYS A 148 -3.28 19.71 20.81
C LYS A 148 -2.82 18.43 20.12
N GLN A 149 -3.71 17.74 19.40
CA GLN A 149 -3.36 16.51 18.69
C GLN A 149 -2.39 16.78 17.55
N VAL A 150 -2.65 17.80 16.72
CA VAL A 150 -1.79 18.16 15.57
C VAL A 150 -0.37 18.49 16.01
N LYS A 151 -0.18 19.18 17.15
CA LYS A 151 1.15 19.49 17.70
C LYS A 151 2.00 18.26 18.01
N ALA A 152 1.36 17.10 18.23
CA ALA A 152 2.03 15.83 18.51
C ALA A 152 2.38 15.04 17.23
N LEU A 153 2.04 15.54 16.05
CA LEU A 153 2.28 14.89 14.77
C LEU A 153 3.40 15.58 13.98
N VAL A 154 4.01 14.81 13.10
CA VAL A 154 4.86 15.27 12.00
C VAL A 154 4.20 14.82 10.71
N GLY A 155 3.71 15.79 9.93
CA GLY A 155 3.13 15.56 8.62
C GLY A 155 4.20 15.50 7.55
N PHE A 156 3.97 14.72 6.51
CA PHE A 156 4.82 14.72 5.33
C PHE A 156 4.03 14.33 4.07
N GLU A 157 4.54 14.80 2.95
CA GLU A 157 4.24 14.30 1.61
C GLU A 157 5.47 13.60 1.06
N ILE A 158 5.25 12.63 0.18
CA ILE A 158 6.30 11.94 -0.57
C ILE A 158 6.00 12.17 -2.03
N LEU A 159 6.83 12.97 -2.70
CA LEU A 159 6.78 13.14 -4.14
C LEU A 159 7.25 11.85 -4.80
N ILE A 160 6.34 11.16 -5.49
CA ILE A 160 6.62 9.87 -6.11
C ILE A 160 7.63 10.06 -7.25
N THR A 161 8.76 9.36 -7.17
CA THR A 161 9.80 9.36 -8.21
C THR A 161 9.83 8.07 -9.00
N ASP A 162 9.44 6.94 -8.40
CA ASP A 162 9.43 5.64 -9.05
C ASP A 162 8.43 4.68 -8.36
N MET A 163 7.88 3.74 -9.12
CA MET A 163 6.94 2.72 -8.62
C MET A 163 7.28 1.35 -9.19
N HIS A 164 7.54 0.39 -8.31
CA HIS A 164 7.84 -0.99 -8.68
C HIS A 164 6.74 -1.91 -8.17
N GLY A 165 5.89 -2.40 -9.07
CA GLY A 165 4.81 -3.33 -8.76
C GLY A 165 5.10 -4.77 -9.20
N SER A 166 4.77 -5.75 -8.36
CA SER A 166 4.74 -7.18 -8.72
C SER A 166 3.39 -7.80 -8.40
N ARG A 167 2.78 -8.47 -9.38
CA ARG A 167 1.58 -9.30 -9.27
C ARG A 167 1.91 -10.73 -9.65
N LYS A 168 2.39 -11.53 -8.70
CA LYS A 168 2.73 -12.93 -8.95
C LYS A 168 1.50 -13.79 -8.69
N LEU A 169 0.83 -14.24 -9.76
CA LEU A 169 -0.47 -14.92 -9.71
C LEU A 169 -0.44 -16.27 -10.45
N SER A 170 0.73 -16.87 -10.60
CA SER A 170 0.91 -18.14 -11.32
C SER A 170 0.51 -18.06 -12.82
N GLN A 171 0.78 -16.92 -13.47
CA GLN A 171 0.49 -16.67 -14.88
C GLN A 171 1.21 -17.62 -15.85
N ASN A 172 2.28 -18.26 -15.39
CA ASN A 172 3.04 -19.24 -16.16
C ASN A 172 2.43 -20.64 -16.17
N ARG A 173 1.25 -20.84 -15.57
CA ARG A 173 0.60 -22.16 -15.45
C ARG A 173 -0.44 -22.40 -16.54
N ASP A 174 -0.46 -23.63 -17.02
CA ASP A 174 -1.52 -24.12 -17.90
C ASP A 174 -2.90 -24.04 -17.24
N GLU A 175 -3.95 -24.21 -18.05
CA GLU A 175 -5.33 -24.08 -17.60
C GLU A 175 -5.69 -25.05 -16.48
N ALA A 176 -5.29 -26.31 -16.57
CA ALA A 176 -5.65 -27.34 -15.59
C ALA A 176 -5.06 -27.03 -14.21
N ASN A 177 -3.77 -26.68 -14.17
CA ASN A 177 -3.07 -26.33 -12.95
C ASN A 177 -3.59 -25.00 -12.37
N HIS A 178 -3.84 -24.00 -13.22
CA HIS A 178 -4.43 -22.74 -12.79
C HIS A 178 -5.80 -22.94 -12.12
N GLN A 179 -6.72 -23.66 -12.77
CA GLN A 179 -8.06 -23.93 -12.22
C GLN A 179 -7.99 -24.69 -10.89
N ASN A 180 -7.07 -25.66 -10.77
CA ASN A 180 -6.94 -26.40 -9.52
C ASN A 180 -6.37 -25.53 -8.39
N ILE A 181 -5.40 -24.65 -8.68
CA ILE A 181 -4.89 -23.68 -7.69
C ILE A 181 -6.03 -22.77 -7.21
N VAL A 182 -6.77 -22.16 -8.14
CA VAL A 182 -7.90 -21.27 -7.81
C VAL A 182 -8.91 -21.99 -6.92
N LYS A 183 -9.32 -23.21 -7.31
CA LYS A 183 -10.24 -24.03 -6.53
C LYS A 183 -9.73 -24.29 -5.11
N LYS A 184 -8.46 -24.67 -4.96
CA LYS A 184 -7.85 -24.96 -3.65
C LYS A 184 -7.78 -23.73 -2.74
N LEU A 185 -7.51 -22.57 -3.32
CA LEU A 185 -7.50 -21.31 -2.60
C LEU A 185 -8.91 -20.84 -2.20
N GLU A 186 -9.93 -21.08 -3.04
CA GLU A 186 -11.34 -20.79 -2.71
C GLU A 186 -11.87 -21.68 -1.59
N GLU A 187 -11.44 -22.95 -1.55
CA GLU A 187 -11.73 -23.92 -0.48
C GLU A 187 -11.04 -23.58 0.84
N SER A 188 -10.03 -22.71 0.84
CA SER A 188 -9.25 -22.35 2.02
C SER A 188 -10.11 -21.61 3.06
N THR A 189 -9.69 -21.68 4.33
CA THR A 189 -10.28 -20.88 5.40
C THR A 189 -9.55 -19.54 5.58
N PHE A 190 -8.37 -19.36 4.98
CA PHE A 190 -7.59 -18.14 5.07
C PHE A 190 -8.13 -17.06 4.12
N PRO A 191 -8.42 -15.83 4.60
CA PRO A 191 -8.97 -14.76 3.76
C PRO A 191 -8.09 -14.40 2.55
N PHE A 192 -6.78 -14.29 2.75
CA PHE A 192 -5.86 -13.94 1.66
C PHE A 192 -5.75 -15.01 0.57
N ASP A 193 -5.97 -16.28 0.89
CA ASP A 193 -6.05 -17.33 -0.14
C ASP A 193 -7.22 -17.05 -1.09
N LYS A 194 -8.40 -16.76 -0.53
CA LYS A 194 -9.59 -16.43 -1.32
C LYS A 194 -9.42 -15.15 -2.13
N GLU A 195 -8.75 -14.15 -1.56
CA GLU A 195 -8.42 -12.93 -2.28
C GLU A 195 -7.44 -13.19 -3.44
N ILE A 196 -6.39 -13.99 -3.23
CA ILE A 196 -5.51 -14.41 -4.33
C ILE A 196 -6.28 -15.16 -5.40
N ALA A 197 -7.20 -16.07 -5.02
CA ALA A 197 -8.03 -16.77 -6.00
C ALA A 197 -8.85 -15.80 -6.86
N LYS A 198 -9.42 -14.75 -6.25
CA LYS A 198 -10.13 -13.69 -6.96
C LYS A 198 -9.21 -12.93 -7.91
N GLU A 199 -8.03 -12.50 -7.45
CA GLU A 199 -7.06 -11.79 -8.29
C GLU A 199 -6.58 -12.67 -9.46
N MET A 200 -6.36 -13.97 -9.24
CA MET A 200 -6.03 -14.94 -10.31
C MET A 200 -7.12 -15.03 -11.39
N ARG A 201 -8.40 -15.00 -10.99
CA ARG A 201 -9.52 -15.00 -11.95
C ARG A 201 -9.58 -13.72 -12.78
N ILE A 202 -9.36 -12.56 -12.16
CA ILE A 202 -9.34 -11.25 -12.83
C ILE A 202 -8.19 -11.18 -13.83
N ASP A 203 -6.98 -11.60 -13.43
CA ASP A 203 -5.80 -11.55 -14.28
C ASP A 203 -6.00 -12.31 -15.60
N ARG A 204 -6.69 -13.47 -15.55
CA ARG A 204 -6.94 -14.34 -16.69
C ARG A 204 -8.18 -13.97 -17.52
N SER A 205 -9.10 -13.15 -17.01
CA SER A 205 -10.22 -12.62 -17.81
C SER A 205 -9.79 -11.51 -18.77
N ASP A 206 -8.66 -10.89 -18.47
CA ASP A 206 -8.16 -9.70 -19.17
C ASP A 206 -7.02 -10.03 -20.17
N SER A 207 -6.69 -11.31 -20.33
CA SER A 207 -5.64 -11.84 -21.21
C SER A 207 -6.23 -12.58 -22.40
#